data_AF-A0A4S8LIX1-F1
#
_entry.id   AF-A0A4S8LIX1-F1
#
_cell.length_a   1.000
_cell.length_b   1.000
_cell.length_c   1.000
_cell.angle_alpha   90.00
_cell.angle_beta   90.00
_cell.angle_gamma   90.00
#
_symmetry.space_group_name_H-M   'P 1'
#
loop_
_entity.id
_entity.type
_entity.pdbx_description
1 polymer ?
#
loop_
_entity_poly.entity_id
_entity_poly.type
_entity_poly.pdbx_seq_one_letter_code
_entity_poly.pdbx_strand_id
1 'polypeptide(L)'
;KQLQLKFACAVKTKQDVFLNVGTGFGKTLASILLQLLSDGEVITIIISPLKRLQSSQAESLQMKYGLCTIVVNEDTPSDDYFWKV
;
A
#
# COMPACT_ATOMS: atom_id res chain seq x y z
N LYS A 1 6.50 -5.16 14.80
CA LYS A 1 6.19 -6.55 15.27
C LYS A 1 6.96 -7.55 14.40
N GLN A 2 7.41 -8.69 14.93
CA GLN A 2 8.30 -9.62 14.20
C GLN A 2 7.74 -10.11 12.85
N LEU A 3 6.43 -10.45 12.77
CA LEU A 3 5.85 -10.94 11.51
C LEU A 3 5.77 -9.87 10.41
N GLN A 4 5.71 -8.58 10.75
CA GLN A 4 5.73 -7.50 9.75
C GLN A 4 7.09 -7.46 9.04
N LEU A 5 8.18 -7.61 9.79
CA LEU A 5 9.53 -7.66 9.24
C LEU A 5 9.73 -8.93 8.39
N LYS A 6 9.30 -10.10 8.89
CA LYS A 6 9.38 -11.35 8.13
C LYS A 6 8.61 -11.26 6.81
N PHE A 7 7.41 -10.69 6.84
CA PHE A 7 6.61 -10.44 5.64
C PHE A 7 7.35 -9.53 4.66
N ALA A 8 7.84 -8.37 5.12
CA ALA A 8 8.55 -7.43 4.27
C ALA A 8 9.85 -8.01 3.68
N CYS A 9 10.59 -8.84 4.43
CA CYS A 9 11.75 -9.54 3.91
C CYS A 9 11.38 -10.53 2.79
N ALA A 10 10.29 -11.29 2.96
CA ALA A 10 9.80 -12.19 1.92
C ALA A 10 9.38 -11.43 0.64
N VAL A 11 8.69 -10.30 0.80
CA VAL A 11 8.35 -9.42 -0.34
C VAL A 11 9.62 -8.86 -1.01
N LYS A 12 10.62 -8.41 -0.22
CA LYS A 12 11.91 -7.92 -0.74
C LYS A 12 12.65 -8.97 -1.55
N THR A 13 12.57 -10.25 -1.15
CA THR A 13 13.15 -11.38 -1.89
C THR A 13 12.24 -11.92 -2.99
N LYS A 14 11.19 -11.17 -3.36
CA LYS A 14 10.24 -11.49 -4.44
C LYS A 14 9.50 -12.82 -4.24
N GLN A 15 9.17 -13.14 -3.00
CA GLN A 15 8.38 -14.32 -2.66
C GLN A 15 6.92 -13.96 -2.45
N ASP A 16 6.03 -14.80 -2.98
CA ASP A 16 4.62 -14.75 -2.64
C ASP A 16 4.42 -15.18 -1.18
N VAL A 17 3.74 -14.35 -0.40
CA VAL A 17 3.59 -14.57 1.05
C VAL A 17 2.18 -14.22 1.52
N PHE A 18 1.62 -15.10 2.36
CA PHE A 18 0.32 -14.89 2.99
C PHE A 18 0.47 -14.53 4.47
N LEU A 19 0.07 -13.31 4.84
CA LEU A 19 0.11 -12.83 6.22
C LEU A 19 -1.24 -13.05 6.93
N ASN A 20 -1.36 -14.17 7.64
CA ASN A 20 -2.58 -14.49 8.41
C ASN A 20 -2.55 -13.84 9.81
N VAL A 21 -3.15 -12.65 9.94
CA VAL A 21 -3.20 -11.90 11.21
C VAL A 21 -4.51 -11.12 11.37
N GLY A 22 -4.92 -10.90 12.62
CA GLY A 22 -6.11 -10.13 12.99
C GLY A 22 -6.08 -8.66 12.55
N THR A 23 -7.23 -7.99 12.69
CA THR A 23 -7.33 -6.52 12.57
C THR A 23 -6.46 -5.84 13.64
N GLY A 24 -6.02 -4.60 13.40
CA GLY A 24 -5.10 -3.89 14.30
C GLY A 24 -3.67 -4.45 14.37
N PHE A 25 -3.36 -5.56 13.67
CA PHE A 25 -1.99 -6.08 13.64
C PHE A 25 -1.00 -5.09 13.02
N GLY A 26 -1.46 -4.29 12.06
CA GLY A 26 -0.63 -3.39 11.25
C GLY A 26 -0.27 -3.97 9.89
N LYS A 27 -1.25 -4.59 9.21
CA LYS A 27 -1.10 -5.16 7.86
C LYS A 27 -0.69 -4.10 6.83
N THR A 28 -1.31 -2.92 6.88
CA THR A 28 -0.99 -1.79 5.98
C THR A 28 0.46 -1.36 6.10
N LEU A 29 1.02 -1.31 7.32
CA LEU A 29 2.44 -1.00 7.49
C LEU A 29 3.32 -2.11 6.90
N ALA A 30 2.94 -3.38 7.06
CA ALA A 30 3.70 -4.49 6.49
C ALA A 30 3.74 -4.45 4.95
N SER A 31 2.65 -4.03 4.30
CA SER A 31 2.58 -3.96 2.83
C SER A 31 3.42 -2.83 2.23
N ILE A 32 3.58 -1.72 2.94
CA ILE A 32 4.34 -0.54 2.45
C ILE A 32 5.77 -0.45 2.99
N LEU A 33 6.19 -1.39 3.85
CA LEU A 33 7.50 -1.33 4.51
C LEU A 33 8.66 -1.36 3.50
N LEU A 34 8.51 -2.12 2.40
CA LEU A 34 9.53 -2.16 1.36
C LEU A 34 9.70 -0.80 0.67
N GLN A 35 8.59 -0.13 0.37
CA GLN A 35 8.60 1.19 -0.27
C GLN A 35 9.25 2.25 0.62
N LEU A 36 9.08 2.16 1.95
CA LEU A 36 9.74 3.08 2.89
C LEU A 36 11.25 2.84 3.06
N LEU A 37 11.74 1.64 2.75
CA LEU A 37 13.13 1.23 2.98
C LEU A 37 13.94 1.10 1.68
N SER A 38 13.34 1.35 0.53
CA SER A 38 14.00 1.21 -0.76
C SER A 38 14.55 2.56 -1.21
N ASP A 39 15.82 2.58 -1.63
CA ASP A 39 16.48 3.78 -2.17
C ASP A 39 16.12 4.05 -3.65
N GLY A 40 15.25 3.23 -4.25
CA GLY A 40 14.86 3.31 -5.65
C GLY A 40 13.36 3.47 -5.85
N GLU A 41 12.95 3.62 -7.10
CA GLU A 41 11.54 3.76 -7.48
C GLU A 41 10.81 2.42 -7.30
N VAL A 42 10.03 2.33 -6.21
CA VAL A 42 9.20 1.16 -5.89
C VAL A 42 7.74 1.58 -5.84
N ILE A 43 6.90 0.85 -6.57
CA ILE A 43 5.44 1.03 -6.57
C ILE A 43 4.81 -0.13 -5.82
N THR A 44 3.97 0.18 -4.84
CA THR A 44 3.14 -0.80 -4.12
C THR A 44 1.69 -0.65 -4.56
N ILE A 45 1.09 -1.74 -5.05
CA ILE A 45 -0.35 -1.78 -5.38
C ILE A 45 -1.09 -2.48 -4.24
N ILE A 46 -2.06 -1.79 -3.65
CA ILE A 46 -2.94 -2.34 -2.60
C ILE A 46 -4.35 -2.44 -3.17
N ILE A 47 -4.89 -3.66 -3.22
CA ILE A 47 -6.26 -3.91 -3.66
C ILE A 47 -7.14 -4.01 -2.42
N SER A 48 -8.13 -3.12 -2.34
CA SER A 48 -9.12 -3.07 -1.25
C SER A 48 -10.53 -3.22 -1.83
N PRO A 49 -11.37 -4.12 -1.29
CA PRO A 49 -12.72 -4.35 -1.82
C PRO A 49 -13.72 -3.24 -1.47
N LEU A 50 -13.36 -2.33 -0.56
CA LEU A 50 -14.26 -1.26 -0.08
C LEU A 50 -13.64 0.11 -0.35
N LYS A 51 -14.34 0.96 -1.10
CA LYS A 51 -13.90 2.35 -1.40
C LYS A 51 -13.52 3.14 -0.14
N ARG A 52 -14.36 3.08 0.90
CA ARG A 52 -14.08 3.77 2.17
C ARG A 52 -12.79 3.29 2.84
N LEU A 53 -12.50 1.99 2.77
CA LEU A 53 -11.25 1.44 3.30
C LEU A 53 -10.06 1.91 2.47
N GLN A 54 -10.19 1.90 1.14
CA GLN A 54 -9.18 2.39 0.21
C GLN A 54 -8.83 3.86 0.47
N SER A 55 -9.82 4.76 0.56
CA SER A 55 -9.60 6.18 0.85
C SER A 55 -8.95 6.40 2.22
N SER A 56 -9.42 5.69 3.26
CA SER A 56 -8.83 5.80 4.61
C SER A 56 -7.38 5.30 4.67
N GLN A 57 -7.05 4.26 3.90
CA GLN A 57 -5.68 3.79 3.76
C GLN A 57 -4.81 4.83 3.05
N ALA A 58 -5.26 5.40 1.93
CA ALA A 58 -4.51 6.39 1.17
C ALA A 58 -4.23 7.65 2.01
N GLU A 59 -5.25 8.19 2.67
CA GLU A 59 -5.10 9.32 3.61
C GLU A 59 -4.09 9.00 4.71
N SER A 60 -4.19 7.82 5.33
CA SER A 60 -3.26 7.41 6.39
C SER A 60 -1.82 7.27 5.89
N LEU A 61 -1.62 6.77 4.67
CA LEU A 61 -0.29 6.59 4.08
C LEU A 61 0.38 7.94 3.80
N GLN A 62 -0.36 8.87 3.21
CA GLN A 62 0.12 10.23 2.96
C GLN A 62 0.39 10.97 4.28
N MET A 63 -0.55 10.97 5.22
CA MET A 63 -0.45 11.76 6.46
C MET A 63 0.59 11.22 7.44
N LYS A 64 0.77 9.89 7.52
CA LYS A 64 1.69 9.28 8.50
C LYS A 64 3.09 9.05 7.96
N TYR A 65 3.23 8.80 6.66
CA TYR A 65 4.48 8.36 6.06
C TYR A 65 4.95 9.25 4.90
N GLY A 66 4.17 10.25 4.50
CA GLY A 66 4.52 11.13 3.38
C GLY A 66 4.51 10.43 2.01
N LEU A 67 3.94 9.23 1.91
CA LEU A 67 3.92 8.45 0.67
C LEU A 67 2.91 9.04 -0.31
N CYS A 68 3.38 9.39 -1.50
CA CYS A 68 2.52 9.72 -2.63
C CYS A 68 1.63 8.51 -2.95
N THR A 69 0.32 8.70 -2.83
CA THR A 69 -0.67 7.63 -2.99
C THR A 69 -1.77 8.10 -3.94
N ILE A 70 -2.11 7.27 -4.91
CA ILE A 70 -3.23 7.49 -5.84
C ILE A 70 -4.28 6.42 -5.57
N VAL A 71 -5.54 6.85 -5.55
CA VAL A 71 -6.71 5.98 -5.41
C VAL A 71 -7.38 5.85 -6.77
N VAL A 72 -7.49 4.61 -7.27
CA VAL A 72 -8.16 4.29 -8.53
C VAL A 72 -9.33 3.36 -8.24
N ASN A 73 -10.54 3.74 -8.68
CA ASN A 73 -11.77 2.96 -8.59
C ASN A 73 -12.81 3.48 -9.62
N GLU A 74 -14.06 3.03 -9.53
CA GLU A 74 -15.14 3.42 -10.47
C GLU A 74 -15.50 4.93 -10.45
N ASP A 75 -15.12 5.68 -9.40
CA ASP A 75 -15.33 7.12 -9.31
C ASP A 75 -14.16 7.92 -9.93
N THR A 76 -13.08 7.24 -10.32
CA THR A 76 -11.92 7.88 -10.95
C THR A 76 -12.32 8.39 -12.34
N PRO A 77 -12.10 9.68 -12.65
CA PRO A 77 -12.43 10.22 -13.96
C PRO A 77 -11.73 9.44 -15.09
N SER A 78 -12.46 9.21 -16.17
CA SER A 78 -11.93 8.53 -17.36
C SER A 78 -11.38 9.49 -18.40
N ASP A 79 -11.36 10.79 -18.13
CA ASP A 79 -10.89 11.79 -19.08
C ASP A 79 -9.36 11.83 -19.18
N ASP A 80 -8.87 12.10 -20.38
CA ASP A 80 -7.44 12.17 -20.68
C ASP A 80 -6.71 13.24 -19.87
N TYR A 81 -7.41 14.23 -19.33
CA TYR A 81 -6.79 15.28 -18.53
C TYR A 81 -6.39 14.77 -17.16
N PHE A 82 -7.22 13.96 -16.50
CA PHE A 82 -6.89 13.30 -15.24
C PHE A 82 -5.68 12.36 -15.34
N TRP A 83 -5.53 11.65 -16.47
CA TRP A 83 -4.45 10.67 -16.67
C TRP A 83 -3.16 11.23 -17.28
N LYS A 84 -3.15 12.51 -17.68
CA LYS A 84 -1.93 13.22 -18.09
C LYS A 84 -1.17 13.68 -16.85
N VAL A 85 -0.35 12.78 -16.31
CA VAL A 85 0.69 13.08 -15.32
C VAL A 85 2.02 13.28 -16.05
#